data_AF-W5YFY7-F1
#
_entry.id   AF-W5YFY7-F1
#
_cell.length_a   1.000
_cell.length_b   1.000
_cell.length_c   1.000
_cell.angle_alpha   90.00
_cell.angle_beta   90.00
_cell.angle_gamma   90.00
#
_symmetry.space_group_name_H-M   'P 1'
#
loop_
_entity.id
_entity.type
_entity.pdbx_description
1 polymer ?
#
loop_
_entity_poly.entity_id
_entity_poly.type
_entity_poly.pdbx_seq_one_letter_code
_entity_poly.pdbx_strand_id
1 'polypeptide(L)'
;MTDKTSDRNDAKDDYPDGSSRPSRPGVLKIMQSILAGAFGVQSDKRRQEDFSSHSPWPYIIAGVLFTVSFVVGLILIVQVVLAGQ
;
A
#
# COMPACT_ATOMS: atom_id res chain seq x y z
N MET A 1 17.18 20.18 60.45
CA MET A 1 15.93 20.94 60.23
C MET A 1 16.21 22.09 59.27
N THR A 2 15.25 22.42 58.41
CA THR A 2 15.30 23.17 57.12
C THR A 2 15.64 22.25 55.94
N ASP A 3 14.96 22.29 54.79
CA ASP A 3 13.70 22.88 54.34
C ASP A 3 13.42 22.25 52.95
N LYS A 4 12.16 22.36 52.51
CA LYS A 4 11.73 22.45 51.10
C LYS A 4 11.46 21.20 50.26
N THR A 5 10.17 20.87 50.23
CA THR A 5 9.30 20.81 49.03
C THR A 5 9.94 20.47 47.68
N SER A 6 9.50 19.35 47.09
CA SER A 6 8.95 19.29 45.72
C SER A 6 8.32 17.91 45.57
N ASP A 7 6.99 17.79 45.64
CA ASP A 7 6.17 17.55 44.46
C ASP A 7 6.99 17.11 43.23
N ARG A 8 7.07 15.81 43.03
CA ARG A 8 6.99 15.21 41.70
C ARG A 8 6.06 14.02 41.79
N ASN A 9 4.88 14.23 41.23
CA ASN A 9 4.03 13.19 40.70
C ASN A 9 4.88 12.33 39.76
N ASP A 10 5.38 11.21 40.29
CA ASP A 10 6.17 10.25 39.54
C ASP A 10 5.28 9.58 38.50
N ALA A 11 5.64 9.85 37.24
CA ALA A 11 5.44 9.03 36.06
C ALA A 11 4.14 8.21 36.05
N LYS A 12 3.08 8.85 35.54
CA LYS A 12 1.95 8.16 34.94
C LYS A 12 2.50 7.14 33.94
N ASP A 13 2.30 5.87 34.24
CA ASP A 13 2.73 4.74 33.43
C ASP A 13 2.14 4.86 32.02
N ASP A 14 2.99 5.21 31.03
CA ASP A 14 2.69 5.10 29.60
C ASP A 14 2.72 3.62 29.18
N TYR A 15 1.88 2.80 29.79
CA TYR A 15 1.49 1.52 29.23
C TYR A 15 0.40 1.80 28.19
N PRO A 16 0.60 1.47 26.90
CA PRO A 16 -0.45 1.66 25.91
C PRO A 16 -1.61 0.74 26.26
N ASP A 17 -2.72 1.34 26.70
CA ASP A 17 -3.96 0.66 27.03
C ASP A 17 -4.48 -0.15 25.83
N GLY A 18 -4.42 -1.47 25.99
CA GLY A 18 -4.90 -2.45 25.04
C GLY A 18 -6.43 -2.50 25.05
N SER A 19 -7.09 -1.63 24.29
CA SER A 19 -8.54 -1.71 24.08
C SER A 19 -9.04 -1.23 22.70
N SER A 20 -8.19 -1.23 21.68
CA SER A 20 -8.65 -1.08 20.28
C SER A 20 -8.95 -2.44 19.67
N ARG A 21 -10.17 -2.96 19.85
CA ARG A 21 -10.66 -4.06 18.99
C ARG A 21 -10.56 -3.58 17.53
N PRO A 22 -9.93 -4.31 16.60
CA PRO A 22 -9.84 -3.85 15.22
C PRO A 22 -11.26 -3.74 14.66
N SER A 23 -11.75 -2.49 14.51
CA SER A 23 -13.03 -2.20 13.89
C SER A 23 -13.04 -2.83 12.50
N ARG A 24 -14.09 -3.62 12.21
CA ARG A 24 -14.25 -4.26 10.89
C ARG A 24 -14.02 -3.20 9.81
N PRO A 25 -13.15 -3.44 8.82
CA PRO A 25 -12.92 -2.50 7.74
C PRO A 25 -14.28 -2.12 7.15
N GLY A 26 -14.61 -0.85 7.16
CA GLY A 26 -15.85 -0.39 6.55
C GLY A 26 -15.91 -0.81 5.09
N VAL A 27 -17.11 -0.95 4.54
CA VAL A 27 -17.34 -1.30 3.11
C VAL A 27 -16.53 -0.38 2.18
N LEU A 28 -16.36 0.88 2.58
CA LEU A 28 -15.52 1.86 1.90
C LEU A 28 -14.03 1.50 1.90
N LYS A 29 -13.46 0.99 3.01
CA LYS A 29 -12.06 0.51 3.05
C LYS A 29 -11.87 -0.72 2.17
N ILE A 30 -12.90 -1.55 2.08
CA ILE A 30 -12.89 -2.76 1.26
C ILE A 30 -12.88 -2.36 -0.23
N MET A 31 -13.73 -1.40 -0.63
CA MET A 31 -13.74 -0.88 -2.00
C MET A 31 -12.42 -0.15 -2.34
N GLN A 32 -11.88 0.62 -1.42
CA GLN A 32 -10.56 1.26 -1.57
C GLN A 32 -9.45 0.24 -1.79
N SER A 33 -9.48 -0.89 -1.09
CA SER A 33 -8.51 -1.99 -1.29
C SER A 33 -8.66 -2.68 -2.64
N ILE A 34 -9.89 -2.77 -3.16
CA ILE A 34 -10.17 -3.39 -4.46
C ILE A 34 -9.66 -2.50 -5.60
N LEU A 35 -9.87 -1.18 -5.50
CA LEU A 35 -9.28 -0.24 -6.44
C LEU A 35 -7.75 -0.24 -6.36
N ALA A 36 -7.18 -0.25 -5.15
CA ALA A 36 -5.75 -0.36 -4.97
C ALA A 36 -5.19 -1.64 -5.65
N GLY A 37 -5.88 -2.78 -5.47
CA GLY A 37 -5.53 -4.03 -6.13
C GLY A 37 -5.65 -4.01 -7.66
N ALA A 38 -6.65 -3.33 -8.22
CA ALA A 38 -6.86 -3.26 -9.67
C ALA A 38 -5.80 -2.40 -10.39
N PHE A 39 -5.23 -1.44 -9.68
CA PHE A 39 -4.22 -0.52 -10.19
C PHE A 39 -2.78 -0.91 -9.85
N GLY A 40 -2.56 -2.08 -9.26
CA GLY A 40 -1.22 -2.64 -9.07
C GLY A 40 -0.54 -2.25 -7.76
N VAL A 41 -1.27 -2.11 -6.65
CA VAL A 41 -0.62 -1.90 -5.34
C VAL A 41 0.20 -3.13 -4.93
N GLN A 42 1.49 -3.09 -5.23
CA GLN A 42 2.44 -3.92 -4.54
C GLN A 42 2.56 -3.41 -3.10
N SER A 43 2.46 -4.34 -2.15
CA SER A 43 2.66 -4.01 -0.74
C SER A 43 4.06 -3.43 -0.52
N ASP A 44 4.20 -2.55 0.48
CA ASP A 44 5.48 -1.92 0.82
C ASP A 44 6.61 -2.92 1.10
N LYS A 45 6.29 -4.17 1.44
CA LYS A 45 7.26 -5.24 1.60
C LYS A 45 7.89 -5.67 0.27
N ARG A 46 7.06 -5.80 -0.78
CA ARG A 46 7.52 -6.11 -2.15
C ARG A 46 8.29 -4.93 -2.73
N ARG A 47 7.78 -3.73 -2.49
CA ARG A 47 8.47 -2.48 -2.75
C ARG A 47 9.87 -2.51 -2.15
N GLN A 48 10.01 -2.74 -0.85
CA GLN A 48 11.32 -2.75 -0.19
C GLN A 48 12.27 -3.81 -0.73
N GLU A 49 11.81 -5.02 -1.02
CA GLU A 49 12.62 -6.08 -1.61
C GLU A 49 13.08 -5.71 -3.04
N ASP A 50 12.17 -5.13 -3.82
CA ASP A 50 12.42 -4.69 -5.19
C ASP A 50 13.38 -3.48 -5.24
N PHE A 51 13.28 -2.56 -4.28
CA PHE A 51 14.18 -1.41 -4.13
C PHE A 51 15.46 -1.70 -3.35
N SER A 52 15.56 -2.87 -2.70
CA SER A 52 16.81 -3.36 -2.11
C SER A 52 17.66 -4.13 -3.13
N SER A 53 17.11 -4.40 -4.32
CA SER A 53 17.82 -5.06 -5.40
C SER A 53 18.92 -4.16 -5.99
N HIS A 54 20.00 -4.78 -6.46
CA HIS A 54 21.21 -4.07 -6.87
C HIS A 54 21.06 -3.30 -8.20
N SER A 55 19.93 -3.43 -8.92
CA SER A 55 19.73 -2.81 -10.23
C SER A 55 18.24 -2.61 -10.58
N PRO A 56 17.83 -1.41 -11.05
CA PRO A 56 16.45 -1.12 -11.45
C PRO A 56 16.07 -1.65 -12.83
N TRP A 57 17.04 -2.13 -13.63
CA TRP A 57 16.83 -2.55 -15.01
C TRP A 57 15.75 -3.62 -15.23
N PRO A 58 15.63 -4.67 -14.39
CA PRO A 58 14.59 -5.68 -14.56
C PRO A 58 13.17 -5.10 -14.49
N TYR A 59 12.93 -4.11 -13.62
CA TYR A 59 11.63 -3.46 -13.47
C TYR A 59 11.27 -2.59 -14.67
N ILE A 60 12.26 -1.92 -15.27
CA ILE A 60 12.06 -1.10 -16.48
C ILE A 60 11.68 -1.98 -17.66
N ILE A 61 12.41 -3.08 -17.87
CA ILE A 61 12.15 -4.01 -18.97
C ILE A 61 10.77 -4.65 -18.78
N ALA A 62 10.46 -5.11 -17.57
CA ALA A 62 9.15 -5.68 -17.25
C ALA A 62 8.01 -4.68 -17.50
N GLY A 63 8.18 -3.41 -17.09
CA GLY A 63 7.22 -2.34 -17.33
C GLY A 63 6.99 -2.08 -18.81
N VAL A 64 8.05 -1.96 -19.61
CA VAL A 64 7.95 -1.73 -21.06
C VAL A 64 7.25 -2.90 -21.74
N LEU A 65 7.61 -4.13 -21.41
CA LEU A 65 6.98 -5.32 -21.98
C LEU A 65 5.48 -5.35 -21.66
N PHE A 66 5.11 -5.09 -20.41
CA PHE A 66 3.73 -5.01 -19.96
C PHE A 66 2.94 -3.94 -20.71
N THR A 67 3.50 -2.74 -20.88
CA THR A 67 2.84 -1.65 -21.60
C THR A 67 2.60 -1.99 -23.07
N VAL A 68 3.58 -2.58 -23.75
CA VAL A 68 3.43 -2.99 -25.17
C VAL A 68 2.31 -4.02 -25.29
N SER A 69 2.32 -5.06 -24.44
CA SER A 69 1.28 -6.08 -24.43
C SER A 69 -0.10 -5.51 -24.14
N PHE A 70 -0.21 -4.55 -23.20
CA PHE A 70 -1.47 -3.89 -22.87
C PHE A 70 -2.05 -3.13 -24.07
N VAL A 71 -1.23 -2.35 -24.77
CA VAL A 71 -1.64 -1.59 -25.96
C VAL A 71 -2.10 -2.53 -27.08
N VAL A 72 -1.35 -3.60 -27.35
CA VAL A 72 -1.77 -4.61 -28.34
C VAL A 72 -3.11 -5.23 -27.94
N GLY A 73 -3.29 -5.57 -26.66
CA GLY A 73 -4.56 -6.07 -26.14
C GLY A 73 -5.73 -5.12 -26.40
N LEU A 74 -5.56 -3.82 -26.15
CA LEU A 74 -6.58 -2.82 -26.44
C LEU A 74 -6.90 -2.73 -27.94
N ILE A 75 -5.88 -2.77 -28.81
CA ILE A 75 -6.09 -2.75 -30.26
C ILE A 75 -6.91 -3.95 -30.71
N LEU A 76 -6.58 -5.15 -30.21
CA LEU A 76 -7.34 -6.37 -30.53
C LEU A 76 -8.79 -6.26 -30.07
N ILE A 77 -9.03 -5.77 -28.85
CA ILE A 77 -10.39 -5.54 -28.33
C ILE A 77 -11.15 -4.58 -29.25
N VAL A 78 -10.54 -3.46 -29.62
CA VAL A 78 -11.16 -2.46 -30.51
C VAL A 78 -11.48 -3.09 -31.86
N GLN A 79 -10.57 -3.86 -32.45
CA GLN A 79 -10.83 -4.52 -33.72
C GLN A 79 -11.97 -5.53 -33.63
N VAL A 80 -12.04 -6.32 -32.56
CA VAL A 80 -13.16 -7.25 -32.33
C VAL A 80 -14.48 -6.49 -32.20
N VAL A 81 -14.49 -5.37 -31.48
CA VAL A 81 -15.68 -4.53 -31.33
C VAL A 81 -16.13 -3.92 -32.65
N LEU A 82 -15.19 -3.44 -33.48
CA LEU A 82 -15.49 -2.87 -34.79
C LEU A 82 -15.94 -3.93 -35.81
N ALA A 83 -15.36 -5.14 -35.76
CA ALA A 83 -15.74 -6.23 -36.66
C ALA A 83 -17.16 -6.77 -36.36
N GLY A 84 -17.68 -6.52 -35.16
CA GLY A 84 -19.03 -6.88 -34.76
C GLY A 84 -20.08 -5.77 -34.95
N GLN A 85 -19.69 -4.60 -35.46
CA GLN A 85 -20.59 -3.50 -35.86
C GLN A 85 -20.78 -3.48 -37.37
#